data_AF-A0A8I1EBF4-F1
#
_entry.id   AF-A0A8I1EBF4-F1
#
_cell.length_a   1.000
_cell.length_b   1.000
_cell.length_c   1.000
_cell.angle_alpha   90.00
_cell.angle_beta   90.00
_cell.angle_gamma   90.00
#
_symmetry.space_group_name_H-M   'P 1'
#
loop_
_entity.id
_entity.type
_entity.pdbx_description
1 polymer ?
#
loop_
_entity_poly.entity_id
_entity_poly.type
_entity_poly.pdbx_seq_one_letter_code
_entity_poly.pdbx_strand_id
1 'polypeptide(L)'
;MNLTDKEIQIINDRRQKIANEARNERLKRRALQVAYRYGCWLARNRSGSSFGTFVNSFGYQKSDSGEMFEVVEQILSAASQAYSSKPAPYEKIIKQ
;
A
#
# COMPACT_ATOMS: atom_id res chain seq x y z
N MET A 1 -0.21 -24.07 39.53
CA MET A 1 -0.07 -24.84 38.27
C MET A 1 0.79 -23.98 37.35
N ASN A 2 2.07 -24.32 37.20
CA ASN A 2 2.96 -23.56 36.33
C ASN A 2 2.82 -24.07 34.91
N LEU A 3 2.73 -23.13 33.96
CA LEU A 3 2.74 -23.45 32.54
C LEU A 3 4.06 -24.14 32.18
N THR A 4 3.97 -25.18 31.36
CA THR A 4 5.15 -25.83 30.79
C THR A 4 5.81 -24.91 29.75
N ASP A 5 7.10 -25.07 29.52
CA ASP A 5 7.85 -24.27 28.54
C ASP A 5 7.22 -24.32 27.13
N LYS A 6 6.62 -25.46 26.77
CA LYS A 6 5.87 -25.64 25.52
C LYS A 6 4.61 -24.76 25.47
N GLU A 7 3.87 -24.67 26.56
CA GLU A 7 2.67 -23.81 26.64
C GLU A 7 3.06 -22.33 26.60
N ILE A 8 4.16 -21.95 27.26
CA ILE A 8 4.72 -20.59 27.20
C ILE A 8 5.12 -20.24 25.76
N GLN A 9 5.78 -21.16 25.05
CA GLN A 9 6.17 -20.96 23.66
C GLN A 9 4.96 -20.76 22.75
N ILE A 10 3.93 -21.61 22.86
CA ILE A 10 2.69 -21.48 22.07
C ILE A 10 2.00 -20.14 22.34
N ILE A 11 1.96 -19.69 23.59
CA ILE A 11 1.38 -18.38 23.95
C ILE A 11 2.18 -17.24 23.32
N ASN A 12 3.51 -17.30 23.38
CA ASN A 12 4.39 -16.28 22.82
C ASN A 12 4.27 -16.20 21.28
N ASP A 13 4.29 -17.35 20.61
CA ASP A 13 4.14 -17.43 19.16
C ASP A 13 2.79 -16.85 18.72
N ARG A 14 1.71 -17.17 19.45
CA ARG A 14 0.38 -16.63 19.17
C ARG A 14 0.32 -15.12 19.37
N ARG A 15 0.92 -14.61 20.44
CA ARG A 15 0.99 -13.15 20.71
C ARG A 15 1.78 -12.42 19.62
N GLN A 16 2.92 -12.99 19.20
CA GLN A 16 3.75 -12.41 18.15
C GLN A 16 3.03 -12.41 16.80
N LYS A 17 2.33 -13.50 16.46
CA LYS A 17 1.49 -13.57 15.27
C LYS A 17 0.42 -12.48 15.25
N ILE A 18 -0.33 -12.31 16.35
CA ILE A 18 -1.37 -11.27 16.46
C ILE A 18 -0.77 -9.86 16.32
N ALA A 19 0.37 -9.61 16.99
CA ALA A 19 1.05 -8.32 16.89
C ALA A 19 1.55 -8.03 15.46
N ASN A 20 2.08 -9.05 14.77
CA ASN A 20 2.51 -8.95 13.38
C ASN A 20 1.34 -8.68 12.43
N GLU A 21 0.22 -9.38 12.59
CA GLU A 21 -1.00 -9.16 11.81
C GLU A 21 -1.52 -7.72 12.00
N ALA A 22 -1.60 -7.24 13.24
CA ALA A 22 -2.03 -5.87 13.52
C ALA A 22 -1.07 -4.81 12.93
N ARG A 23 0.25 -5.05 13.00
CA ARG A 23 1.26 -4.20 12.36
C ARG A 23 1.09 -4.19 10.84
N ASN A 24 0.92 -5.34 10.24
CA ASN A 24 0.74 -5.48 8.79
C ASN A 24 -0.53 -4.75 8.32
N GLU A 25 -1.64 -4.86 9.05
CA GLU A 25 -2.88 -4.15 8.72
C GLU A 25 -2.76 -2.62 8.88
N ARG A 26 -1.93 -2.13 9.81
CA ARG A 26 -1.64 -0.69 9.91
C ARG A 26 -0.77 -0.22 8.74
N LEU A 27 0.25 -1.00 8.36
CA LEU A 27 1.12 -0.69 7.23
C LEU A 27 0.34 -0.67 5.91
N LYS A 28 -0.49 -1.68 5.65
CA LYS A 28 -1.37 -1.75 4.47
C LYS A 28 -2.27 -0.52 4.35
N ARG A 29 -2.98 -0.15 5.42
CA ARG A 29 -3.87 1.02 5.43
C ARG A 29 -3.11 2.30 5.14
N ARG A 30 -1.93 2.48 5.75
CA ARG A 30 -1.07 3.63 5.52
C ARG A 30 -0.60 3.68 4.05
N ALA A 31 -0.17 2.55 3.49
CA ALA A 31 0.28 2.48 2.10
C ALA A 31 -0.84 2.87 1.13
N LEU A 32 -2.06 2.37 1.32
CA LEU A 32 -3.22 2.75 0.50
C LEU A 32 -3.53 4.25 0.58
N GLN A 33 -3.49 4.83 1.79
CA GLN A 33 -3.72 6.26 1.97
C GLN A 33 -2.65 7.11 1.29
N VAL A 34 -1.38 6.72 1.41
CA VAL A 34 -0.26 7.42 0.79
C VAL A 34 -0.34 7.28 -0.73
N ALA A 35 -0.63 6.09 -1.25
CA ALA A 35 -0.78 5.85 -2.69
C ALA A 35 -1.89 6.71 -3.29
N TYR A 36 -3.05 6.79 -2.62
CA TYR A 36 -4.13 7.68 -3.06
C TYR A 36 -3.69 9.15 -3.09
N ARG A 37 -3.10 9.65 -2.01
CA ARG A 37 -2.63 11.05 -1.92
C ARG A 37 -1.57 11.37 -2.97
N TYR A 38 -0.61 10.46 -3.16
CA TYR A 38 0.49 10.64 -4.09
C TYR A 38 0.01 10.55 -5.54
N GLY A 39 -0.84 9.59 -5.88
CA GLY A 39 -1.46 9.49 -7.21
C GLY A 39 -2.26 10.75 -7.57
N CYS A 40 -3.07 11.27 -6.65
CA CYS A 40 -3.75 12.55 -6.85
C CYS A 40 -2.77 13.71 -7.03
N TRP A 41 -1.69 13.74 -6.25
CA TRP A 41 -0.67 14.77 -6.37
C TRP A 41 0.06 14.71 -7.72
N LEU A 42 0.43 13.51 -8.20
CA LEU A 42 1.06 13.32 -9.51
C LEU A 42 0.15 13.83 -10.63
N ALA A 43 -1.13 13.48 -10.61
CA ALA A 43 -2.11 13.93 -11.59
C ALA A 43 -2.26 15.46 -11.60
N ARG A 44 -2.31 16.09 -10.42
CA ARG A 44 -2.44 17.56 -10.29
C ARG A 44 -1.20 18.31 -10.77
N ASN A 45 -0.01 17.77 -10.51
CA ASN A 45 1.26 18.42 -10.84
C ASN A 45 1.83 17.99 -12.20
N ARG A 46 1.12 17.13 -12.95
CA ARG A 46 1.59 16.52 -14.21
C ARG A 46 3.01 15.97 -14.10
N SER A 47 3.33 15.41 -12.93
CA SER A 47 4.67 14.94 -12.59
C SER A 47 4.78 13.43 -12.82
N GLY A 48 5.98 12.98 -13.20
CA GLY A 48 6.31 11.56 -13.26
C GLY A 48 6.58 10.99 -11.86
N SER A 49 6.29 9.70 -11.67
CA SER A 49 6.63 9.03 -10.43
C SER A 49 8.11 8.65 -10.40
N SER A 50 8.78 9.04 -9.32
CA SER A 50 10.14 8.60 -9.00
C SER A 50 10.35 8.70 -7.49
N PHE A 51 11.33 8.00 -6.94
CA PHE A 51 11.66 8.10 -5.51
C PHE A 51 12.01 9.55 -5.12
N GLY A 52 12.77 10.25 -5.98
CA GLY A 52 13.10 11.66 -5.80
C GLY A 52 11.85 12.54 -5.78
N THR A 53 10.90 12.33 -6.70
CA THR A 53 9.61 13.04 -6.69
C THR A 53 8.84 12.77 -5.39
N PHE A 54 8.80 11.51 -4.94
CA PHE A 54 8.07 11.08 -3.76
C PHE A 54 8.62 11.69 -2.46
N VAL A 55 9.93 11.77 -2.31
CA VAL A 55 10.57 12.33 -1.10
C VAL A 55 10.68 13.85 -1.18
N ASN A 56 11.19 14.39 -2.29
CA ASN A 56 11.58 15.80 -2.37
C ASN A 56 10.42 16.71 -2.75
N SER A 57 9.54 16.28 -3.67
CA SER A 57 8.46 17.11 -4.20
C SER A 57 7.13 16.86 -3.50
N PHE A 58 6.77 15.58 -3.31
CA PHE A 58 5.57 15.19 -2.57
C PHE A 58 5.76 15.29 -1.04
N GLY A 59 7.01 15.19 -0.56
CA GLY A 59 7.36 15.45 0.83
C GLY A 59 7.22 14.26 1.78
N TYR A 60 7.31 13.02 1.30
CA TYR A 60 7.28 11.85 2.17
C TYR A 60 8.65 11.59 2.84
N GLN A 61 8.86 12.18 4.03
CA GLN A 61 10.15 12.18 4.74
C GLN A 61 10.21 11.22 5.94
N LYS A 62 9.38 10.18 5.97
CA LYS A 62 9.41 9.21 7.07
C LYS A 62 10.55 8.20 6.86
N SER A 63 11.00 7.56 7.94
CA SER A 63 12.12 6.60 7.91
C SER A 63 11.87 5.40 6.99
N ASP A 64 10.60 5.08 6.73
CA ASP A 64 10.13 4.04 5.82
C ASP A 64 9.92 4.54 4.38
N SER A 65 10.55 5.64 3.97
CA SER A 65 10.31 6.26 2.64
C SER A 65 10.62 5.33 1.48
N GLY A 66 11.71 4.56 1.55
CA GLY A 66 12.07 3.58 0.51
C GLY A 66 11.03 2.48 0.37
N GLU A 67 10.78 1.73 1.45
CA GLU A 67 9.78 0.64 1.47
C GLU A 67 8.38 1.15 1.11
N MET A 68 7.98 2.31 1.63
CA MET A 68 6.68 2.89 1.32
C MET A 68 6.57 3.26 -0.17
N PHE A 69 7.62 3.83 -0.77
CA PHE A 69 7.60 4.19 -2.17
C PHE A 69 7.40 2.96 -3.06
N GLU A 70 8.13 1.87 -2.80
CA GLU A 70 7.99 0.61 -3.54
C GLU A 70 6.56 0.06 -3.47
N VAL A 71 5.97 0.02 -2.28
CA VAL A 71 4.59 -0.44 -2.09
C VAL A 71 3.59 0.47 -2.80
N VAL A 72 3.78 1.79 -2.70
CA VAL A 72 2.93 2.78 -3.37
C VAL A 72 2.98 2.62 -4.89
N GLU A 73 4.17 2.43 -5.47
CA GLU A 73 4.34 2.18 -6.90
C GLU A 73 3.61 0.90 -7.34
N GLN A 74 3.72 -0.18 -6.57
CA GLN A 74 3.00 -1.43 -6.86
C GLN A 74 1.47 -1.21 -6.84
N ILE A 75 0.95 -0.47 -5.86
CA ILE A 75 -0.48 -0.14 -5.77
C ILE A 75 -0.93 0.67 -6.99
N LEU A 76 -0.19 1.71 -7.36
CA LEU A 76 -0.53 2.57 -8.50
C LEU A 76 -0.44 1.81 -9.83
N SER A 77 0.59 0.98 -10.00
CA SER A 77 0.75 0.12 -11.18
C SER A 77 -0.39 -0.89 -11.31
N ALA A 78 -0.74 -1.59 -10.22
CA ALA A 78 -1.84 -2.54 -10.21
C ALA A 78 -3.19 -1.86 -10.52
N ALA A 79 -3.43 -0.67 -9.96
CA ALA A 79 -4.61 0.11 -10.28
C ALA A 79 -4.65 0.48 -11.77
N SER A 80 -3.54 0.97 -12.33
CA SER A 80 -3.45 1.32 -13.75
C SER A 80 -3.76 0.12 -14.65
N GLN A 81 -3.15 -1.04 -14.38
CA GLN A 81 -3.40 -2.27 -15.12
C GLN A 81 -4.88 -2.70 -15.06
N ALA A 82 -5.50 -2.57 -13.89
CA ALA A 82 -6.91 -2.91 -13.69
C ALA A 82 -7.87 -1.97 -14.48
N TYR A 83 -7.46 -0.74 -14.78
CA TYR A 83 -8.24 0.18 -15.63
C TYR A 83 -7.93 0.03 -17.12
N SER A 84 -6.68 -0.27 -17.50
CA SER A 84 -6.31 -0.53 -18.90
C SER A 84 -6.92 -1.84 -19.44
N SER A 85 -7.21 -2.81 -18.57
CA SER A 85 -7.83 -4.09 -18.92
C SER A 85 -9.36 -4.08 -18.96
N LYS A 86 -10.01 -2.98 -18.54
CA LYS A 86 -11.47 -2.82 -18.63
C LYS A 86 -11.80 -2.00 -19.89
N PRO A 87 -12.66 -2.49 -20.80
CA PRO A 87 -13.17 -1.65 -21.87
C PRO A 87 -13.89 -0.46 -21.26
N ALA A 88 -13.72 0.72 -21.87
CA ALA A 88 -14.32 1.94 -21.35
C ALA A 88 -15.83 1.74 -21.18
N PRO A 89 -16.43 2.13 -20.03
CA PRO A 89 -17.83 1.85 -19.74
C PRO A 89 -18.83 2.44 -20.76
N TYR A 90 -18.39 3.37 -21.61
CA TYR A 90 -19.23 4.01 -22.63
C TYR A 90 -19.30 3.29 -23.99
N GLU A 91 -18.50 2.24 -24.25
CA GLU A 91 -18.53 1.57 -25.57
C GLU A 91 -19.69 0.57 -25.74
N LYS A 92 -20.45 0.27 -24.69
CA LYS A 92 -21.60 -0.65 -24.76
C LYS A 92 -22.91 -0.02 -25.24
N ILE A 93 -22.94 1.28 -25.50
CA ILE A 93 -24.20 2.01 -25.79
C ILE A 93 -24.44 2.22 -27.30
N ILE A 94 -23.44 2.01 -28.17
CA ILE A 94 -23.57 2.32 -29.62
C ILE A 94 -23.64 1.05 -30.49
N LYS A 95 -24.43 0.06 -30.08
CA LYS A 95 -24.91 -1.00 -30.98
C LYS A 95 -26.35 -1.38 -30.61
N GLN A 96 -27.30 -0.58 -31.08
CA GLN A 96 -28.68 -0.99 -31.35
C GLN A 96 -28.99 -0.63 -32.80
#